data_AF-A0A2H9NRT5-F1
#
_entry.id   AF-A0A2H9NRT5-F1
#
_cell.length_a   1.000
_cell.length_b   1.000
_cell.length_c   1.000
_cell.angle_alpha   90.00
_cell.angle_beta   90.00
_cell.angle_gamma   90.00
#
_symmetry.space_group_name_H-M   'P 1'
#
loop_
_entity.id
_entity.type
_entity.pdbx_description
1 polymer ?
#
loop_
_entity_poly.entity_id
_entity_poly.type
_entity_poly.pdbx_seq_one_letter_code
_entity_poly.pdbx_strand_id
1 'polypeptide(L)'
;MKYLKFIFLIVFSFVILISFKGATADSIDLGTYDVVEVNETLIQKLPNTDNEIDKNGEVRTLSIMGNSEDASKGISDDFIINNVGVEYFENHFIFKKIDEREFFKVVTYDFKYDDYSIDMFVAVSTDGKILPQFSHVIKESQIISFSSSDAELKAGELSLPEPRKASLIYSGNGESLAWKIEWVHEPTMDEMLNESISGYIFRADNGDIIEETKFRINPRSKLLGINPNIIIIFGLILLILVGLFIVKKRR
;
A
#
# COMPACT_ATOMS: atom_id res chain seq x y z
N MET A 1 30.25 2.83 40.79
CA MET A 1 28.77 2.78 40.65
C MET A 1 28.18 3.76 39.63
N LYS A 2 28.88 4.82 39.18
CA LYS A 2 28.33 5.82 38.24
C LYS A 2 27.91 5.24 36.87
N TYR A 3 28.70 4.32 36.30
CA TYR A 3 28.43 3.74 34.98
C TYR A 3 27.25 2.76 34.91
N LEU A 4 26.88 2.12 36.03
CA LEU A 4 25.78 1.14 36.04
C LEU A 4 24.41 1.82 35.87
N LYS A 5 24.24 3.01 36.47
CA LYS A 5 23.03 3.81 36.28
C LYS A 5 22.89 4.28 34.82
N PHE A 6 24.01 4.57 34.17
CA PHE A 6 24.04 5.01 32.78
C PHE A 6 23.64 3.88 31.81
N ILE A 7 24.17 2.66 32.01
CA ILE A 7 23.81 1.48 31.21
C ILE A 7 22.32 1.14 31.38
N PHE A 8 21.80 1.17 32.61
CA PHE A 8 20.38 0.92 32.86
C PHE A 8 19.49 1.96 32.15
N LEU A 9 19.89 3.22 32.15
CA LEU A 9 19.14 4.30 31.51
C LEU A 9 19.13 4.17 29.98
N ILE A 10 20.25 3.73 29.38
CA ILE A 10 20.33 3.43 27.94
C ILE A 10 19.43 2.25 27.58
N VAL A 11 19.50 1.14 28.31
CA VAL A 11 18.68 -0.06 28.03
C VAL A 11 17.20 0.25 28.24
N PHE A 12 16.84 0.96 29.31
CA PHE A 12 15.46 1.35 29.59
C PHE A 12 14.90 2.31 28.52
N SER A 13 15.70 3.27 28.06
CA SER A 13 15.31 4.16 26.96
C SER A 13 15.12 3.40 25.65
N PHE A 14 15.93 2.37 25.39
CA PHE A 14 15.82 1.54 24.20
C PHE A 14 14.54 0.68 24.22
N VAL A 15 14.18 0.12 25.39
CA VAL A 15 12.93 -0.63 25.58
C VAL A 15 11.71 0.29 25.37
N ILE A 16 11.72 1.51 25.92
CA ILE A 16 10.64 2.48 25.71
C ILE A 16 10.48 2.85 24.24
N LEU A 17 11.59 3.09 23.53
CA LEU A 17 11.59 3.40 22.10
C LEU A 17 10.98 2.28 21.24
N ILE A 18 11.25 1.02 21.59
CA ILE A 18 10.66 -0.15 20.91
C ILE A 18 9.16 -0.25 21.20
N SER A 19 8.73 -0.01 22.45
CA SER A 19 7.31 -0.08 22.84
C SER A 19 6.45 1.01 22.21
N PHE A 20 6.95 2.25 22.08
CA PHE A 20 6.21 3.33 21.40
C PHE A 20 6.09 3.12 19.89
N LYS A 21 7.02 2.39 19.27
CA LYS A 21 6.94 2.05 17.85
C LYS A 21 5.90 0.95 17.55
N GLY A 22 5.42 0.23 18.57
CA GLY A 22 4.42 -0.83 18.46
C GLY A 22 2.98 -0.43 18.79
N ALA A 23 2.73 0.82 19.23
CA ALA A 23 1.43 1.24 19.78
C ALA A 23 0.55 2.06 18.80
N THR A 24 0.94 2.18 17.53
CA THR A 24 0.10 2.81 16.49
C THR A 24 0.04 1.93 15.25
N ALA A 25 -1.04 1.18 15.11
CA ALA A 25 -1.86 1.06 13.90
C ALA A 25 -2.61 -0.28 13.89
N ASP A 26 -3.93 -0.16 13.88
CA ASP A 26 -4.84 -1.24 13.51
C ASP A 26 -4.50 -1.82 12.13
N SER A 27 -4.83 -3.10 12.01
CA SER A 27 -4.69 -4.01 10.88
C SER A 27 -4.97 -3.41 9.51
N ILE A 28 -4.00 -3.47 8.58
CA ILE A 28 -4.28 -3.58 7.14
C ILE A 28 -3.18 -4.42 6.47
N ASP A 29 -3.56 -5.60 6.00
CA ASP A 29 -2.80 -6.35 4.98
C ASP A 29 -3.22 -5.80 3.62
N LEU A 30 -2.26 -5.19 2.91
CA LEU A 30 -2.46 -4.58 1.59
C LEU A 30 -1.59 -5.34 0.61
N GLY A 31 -2.25 -6.08 -0.27
CA GLY A 31 -1.65 -6.61 -1.49
C GLY A 31 -0.93 -5.50 -2.23
N THR A 32 0.31 -5.80 -2.64
CA THR A 32 1.05 -5.21 -3.76
C THR A 32 0.86 -3.72 -3.98
N TYR A 33 1.80 -2.95 -3.44
CA TYR A 33 2.00 -1.53 -3.67
C TYR A 33 2.27 -1.23 -5.14
N ASP A 34 1.50 -0.28 -5.70
CA ASP A 34 1.93 0.54 -6.83
C ASP A 34 2.91 1.60 -6.35
N VAL A 35 3.90 1.87 -7.20
CA VAL A 35 4.91 2.90 -7.03
C VAL A 35 4.23 4.27 -7.06
N VAL A 36 3.98 4.84 -5.89
CA VAL A 36 3.75 6.29 -5.80
C VAL A 36 5.13 6.94 -5.79
N GLU A 37 5.55 7.43 -6.95
CA GLU A 37 6.63 8.41 -7.02
C GLU A 37 6.10 9.70 -6.35
N VAL A 38 6.32 9.82 -5.04
CA VAL A 38 5.97 11.02 -4.28
C VAL A 38 6.94 12.11 -4.72
N ASN A 39 6.54 12.89 -5.71
CA ASN A 39 7.22 14.14 -6.03
C ASN A 39 6.88 15.14 -4.90
N GLU A 40 7.78 15.27 -3.92
CA GLU A 40 7.61 16.02 -2.66
C GLU A 40 7.36 17.55 -2.83
N THR A 41 7.19 18.04 -4.05
CA THR A 41 7.05 19.47 -4.36
C THR A 41 5.60 19.97 -4.50
N LEU A 42 4.58 19.12 -4.42
CA LEU A 42 3.18 19.48 -4.73
C LEU A 42 2.24 19.71 -3.53
N ILE A 43 2.74 19.79 -2.30
CA ILE A 43 1.92 20.03 -1.09
C ILE A 43 1.41 21.49 -0.97
N GLN A 44 1.81 22.42 -1.84
CA GLN A 44 1.35 23.81 -1.78
C GLN A 44 0.49 24.21 -2.98
N LYS A 45 -0.80 23.82 -2.94
CA LYS A 45 -1.99 24.62 -3.35
C LYS A 45 -3.21 23.70 -3.47
N LEU A 46 -3.92 23.51 -2.36
CA LEU A 46 -5.33 23.12 -2.42
C LEU A 46 -6.16 24.36 -2.80
N PRO A 47 -7.06 24.29 -3.79
CA PRO A 47 -7.93 25.41 -4.14
C PRO A 47 -8.96 25.67 -3.05
N ASN A 48 -9.22 26.95 -2.80
CA ASN A 48 -10.28 27.45 -1.93
C ASN A 48 -11.63 26.81 -2.29
N THR A 49 -12.38 26.41 -1.26
CA THR A 49 -13.76 25.95 -1.33
C THR A 49 -14.67 27.05 -1.91
N ASP A 50 -15.37 26.73 -3.00
CA ASP A 50 -16.47 27.54 -3.53
C ASP A 50 -17.69 27.39 -2.61
N ASN A 51 -18.19 28.52 -2.09
CA ASN A 51 -19.43 28.58 -1.31
C ASN A 51 -20.60 28.79 -2.27
N GLU A 52 -21.62 27.93 -2.21
CA GLU A 52 -22.89 28.17 -2.88
C GLU A 52 -23.81 28.98 -1.95
N ILE A 53 -24.25 30.16 -2.39
CA ILE A 53 -25.18 31.03 -1.66
C ILE A 53 -26.59 30.69 -2.13
N ASP A 54 -27.46 30.29 -1.20
CA ASP A 54 -28.83 29.97 -1.58
C ASP A 54 -29.65 31.22 -1.95
N LYS A 55 -30.84 31.00 -2.49
CA LYS A 55 -31.74 32.06 -2.99
C LYS A 55 -32.23 33.02 -1.89
N ASN A 56 -31.96 32.71 -0.61
CA ASN A 56 -32.32 33.51 0.54
C ASN A 56 -31.12 34.26 1.14
N GLY A 57 -29.92 34.14 0.53
CA GLY A 57 -28.71 34.80 1.01
C GLY A 57 -28.07 34.10 2.20
N GLU A 58 -28.50 32.88 2.55
CA GLU A 58 -27.81 32.08 3.56
C GLU A 58 -26.63 31.34 2.92
N VAL A 59 -25.45 31.54 3.50
CA VAL A 59 -24.27 30.72 3.19
C VAL A 59 -24.51 29.35 3.81
N ARG A 60 -24.98 28.40 2.99
CA ARG A 60 -25.01 27.00 3.39
C ARG A 60 -23.64 26.43 3.15
N THR A 61 -22.86 26.29 4.22
CA THR A 61 -21.78 25.31 4.19
C THR A 61 -22.46 23.96 3.94
N LEU A 62 -22.29 23.40 2.74
CA LEU A 62 -22.61 22.01 2.46
C LEU A 62 -21.67 21.19 3.34
N SER A 63 -22.06 21.03 4.60
CA SER A 63 -21.49 20.05 5.50
C SER A 63 -22.00 18.71 4.98
N ILE A 64 -21.36 18.21 3.93
CA ILE A 64 -21.31 16.78 3.64
C ILE A 64 -20.39 16.16 4.71
N MET A 65 -20.72 16.36 5.99
CA MET A 65 -20.22 15.52 7.08
C MET A 65 -21.16 14.31 7.20
N GLY A 66 -21.26 13.58 6.09
CA GLY A 66 -21.59 12.16 6.12
C GLY A 66 -20.27 11.42 6.01
N ASN A 67 -19.52 11.32 7.10
CA ASN A 67 -18.27 10.57 7.14
C ASN A 67 -18.53 9.04 7.18
N SER A 68 -19.68 8.58 6.66
CA SER A 68 -20.02 7.17 6.55
C SER A 68 -19.26 6.58 5.37
N GLU A 69 -18.79 5.35 5.54
CA GLU A 69 -18.22 4.52 4.47
C GLU A 69 -19.11 4.54 3.21
N ASP A 70 -20.44 4.58 3.42
CA ASP A 70 -21.44 4.69 2.36
C ASP A 70 -21.28 5.92 1.45
N ALA A 71 -20.82 7.07 1.98
CA ALA A 71 -20.70 8.29 1.20
C ALA A 71 -19.53 8.22 0.19
N SER A 72 -18.36 7.74 0.63
CA SER A 72 -17.20 7.59 -0.27
C SER A 72 -17.45 6.52 -1.32
N LYS A 73 -18.13 5.43 -0.95
CA LYS A 73 -18.56 4.42 -1.92
C LYS A 73 -19.50 5.03 -2.97
N GLY A 74 -20.53 5.77 -2.57
CA GLY A 74 -21.47 6.40 -3.50
C GLY A 74 -20.78 7.36 -4.49
N ILE A 75 -19.89 8.22 -3.98
CA ILE A 75 -19.10 9.14 -4.83
C ILE A 75 -18.23 8.37 -5.84
N SER A 76 -17.64 7.26 -5.40
CA SER A 76 -16.83 6.39 -6.25
C SER A 76 -17.67 5.64 -7.29
N ASP A 77 -18.83 5.10 -6.92
CA ASP A 77 -19.78 4.45 -7.82
C ASP A 77 -20.21 5.43 -8.92
N ASP A 78 -20.65 6.64 -8.53
CA ASP A 78 -21.05 7.69 -9.47
C ASP A 78 -19.90 8.07 -10.41
N PHE A 79 -18.67 8.16 -9.91
CA PHE A 79 -17.51 8.43 -10.74
C PHE A 79 -17.30 7.33 -11.79
N ILE A 80 -17.33 6.06 -11.41
CA ILE A 80 -17.13 4.96 -12.37
C ILE A 80 -18.29 4.92 -13.37
N ILE A 81 -19.55 4.95 -12.90
CA ILE A 81 -20.75 4.94 -13.73
C ILE A 81 -20.73 6.08 -14.77
N ASN A 82 -20.33 7.29 -14.37
CA ASN A 82 -20.25 8.42 -15.30
C ASN A 82 -19.15 8.26 -16.37
N ASN A 83 -18.15 7.40 -16.14
CA ASN A 83 -17.09 7.12 -17.11
C ASN A 83 -17.40 5.93 -18.02
N VAL A 84 -18.07 4.90 -17.52
CA VAL A 84 -18.23 3.61 -18.23
C VAL A 84 -19.68 3.25 -18.55
N GLY A 85 -20.64 3.94 -17.94
CA GLY A 85 -22.07 3.64 -18.02
C GLY A 85 -22.55 2.65 -16.95
N VAL A 86 -23.84 2.73 -16.60
CA VAL A 86 -24.47 1.93 -15.55
C VAL A 86 -24.36 0.43 -15.83
N GLU A 87 -24.71 0.00 -17.04
CA GLU A 87 -24.71 -1.42 -17.41
C GLU A 87 -23.29 -2.02 -17.33
N TYR A 88 -22.28 -1.30 -17.80
CA TYR A 88 -20.90 -1.76 -17.73
C TYR A 88 -20.41 -1.84 -16.27
N PHE A 89 -20.76 -0.86 -15.44
CA PHE A 89 -20.44 -0.87 -14.01
C PHE A 89 -21.04 -2.09 -13.31
N GLU A 90 -22.35 -2.31 -13.46
CA GLU A 90 -23.07 -3.38 -12.78
C GLU A 90 -22.60 -4.79 -13.19
N ASN A 91 -22.15 -4.95 -14.44
CA ASN A 91 -21.67 -6.23 -14.96
C ASN A 91 -20.22 -6.55 -14.56
N HIS A 92 -19.38 -5.54 -14.36
CA HIS A 92 -17.94 -5.74 -14.27
C HIS A 92 -17.32 -5.32 -12.93
N PHE A 93 -17.97 -4.50 -12.11
CA PHE A 93 -17.39 -3.97 -10.87
C PHE A 93 -18.08 -4.52 -9.64
N ILE A 94 -17.32 -5.21 -8.78
CA ILE A 94 -17.79 -5.75 -7.51
C ILE A 94 -17.09 -5.00 -6.38
N PHE A 95 -17.84 -4.25 -5.57
CA PHE A 95 -17.26 -3.57 -4.40
C PHE A 95 -16.54 -4.56 -3.47
N LYS A 96 -15.33 -4.19 -3.05
CA LYS A 96 -14.45 -5.06 -2.26
C LYS A 96 -14.25 -4.52 -0.84
N LYS A 97 -13.76 -3.28 -0.70
CA LYS A 97 -13.47 -2.65 0.60
C LYS A 97 -13.25 -1.14 0.47
N ILE A 98 -13.21 -0.46 1.61
CA ILE A 98 -12.72 0.91 1.75
C ILE A 98 -11.53 0.90 2.70
N ASP A 99 -10.38 1.43 2.25
CA ASP A 99 -9.22 1.66 3.11
C ASP A 99 -9.13 3.16 3.46
N GLU A 100 -9.15 3.49 4.75
CA GLU A 100 -8.99 4.87 5.21
C GLU A 100 -7.51 5.27 5.26
N ARG A 101 -7.18 6.44 4.70
CA ARG A 101 -5.86 7.09 4.75
C ARG A 101 -6.01 8.45 5.42
N GLU A 102 -4.87 9.04 5.79
CA GLU A 102 -4.83 10.31 6.54
C GLU A 102 -5.61 11.45 5.86
N PHE A 103 -5.65 11.50 4.53
CA PHE A 103 -6.26 12.61 3.78
C PHE A 103 -7.34 12.19 2.76
N PHE A 104 -7.58 10.88 2.62
CA PHE A 104 -8.53 10.33 1.64
C PHE A 104 -8.89 8.89 1.99
N LYS A 105 -9.97 8.39 1.40
CA LYS A 105 -10.38 6.99 1.45
C LYS A 105 -10.16 6.36 0.09
N VAL A 106 -9.73 5.10 0.05
CA VAL A 106 -9.54 4.33 -1.19
C VAL A 106 -10.65 3.30 -1.27
N VAL A 107 -11.56 3.47 -2.23
CA VAL A 107 -12.64 2.53 -2.50
C VAL A 107 -12.16 1.53 -3.53
N THR A 108 -12.06 0.25 -3.15
CA THR A 108 -11.55 -0.83 -4.01
C THR A 108 -12.70 -1.68 -4.56
N TYR A 109 -12.60 -2.03 -5.84
CA TYR A 109 -13.51 -2.90 -6.58
C TYR A 109 -12.71 -4.05 -7.17
N ASP A 110 -13.28 -5.25 -7.17
CA ASP A 110 -12.85 -6.36 -8.00
C ASP A 110 -13.49 -6.18 -9.38
N PHE A 111 -12.67 -5.83 -10.39
CA PHE A 111 -13.09 -5.70 -11.78
C PHE A 111 -12.93 -7.03 -12.50
N LYS A 112 -14.03 -7.51 -13.09
CA LYS A 112 -14.09 -8.78 -13.83
C LYS A 112 -14.47 -8.56 -15.27
N TYR A 113 -13.65 -9.06 -16.16
CA TYR A 113 -13.94 -9.06 -17.59
C TYR A 113 -13.41 -10.34 -18.21
N ASP A 114 -14.28 -11.10 -18.88
CA ASP A 114 -13.99 -12.43 -19.42
C ASP A 114 -13.27 -13.34 -18.40
N ASP A 115 -12.01 -13.67 -18.68
CA ASP A 115 -11.21 -14.63 -17.92
C ASP A 115 -10.24 -13.98 -16.91
N TYR A 116 -10.34 -12.65 -16.70
CA TYR A 116 -9.47 -11.95 -15.75
C TYR A 116 -10.21 -11.13 -14.69
N SER A 117 -9.53 -10.99 -13.55
CA SER A 117 -9.99 -10.26 -12.36
C SER A 117 -8.84 -9.38 -11.87
N ILE A 118 -9.10 -8.11 -11.58
CA ILE A 118 -8.10 -7.19 -11.05
C ILE A 118 -8.73 -6.19 -10.08
N ASP A 119 -7.95 -5.78 -9.08
CA ASP A 119 -8.37 -4.72 -8.17
C ASP A 119 -8.24 -3.35 -8.83
N MET A 120 -9.37 -2.65 -8.92
CA MET A 120 -9.47 -1.26 -9.33
C MET A 120 -9.79 -0.40 -8.12
N PHE A 121 -9.39 0.86 -8.09
CA PHE A 121 -9.65 1.69 -6.93
C PHE A 121 -9.86 3.15 -7.27
N VAL A 122 -10.68 3.81 -6.48
CA VAL A 122 -10.97 5.23 -6.60
C VAL A 122 -10.63 5.89 -5.27
N ALA A 123 -9.79 6.92 -5.33
CA ALA A 123 -9.44 7.72 -4.17
C ALA A 123 -10.41 8.89 -4.02
N VAL A 124 -11.04 8.98 -2.85
CA VAL A 124 -12.01 10.02 -2.49
C VAL A 124 -11.44 10.80 -1.31
N SER A 125 -11.19 12.10 -1.50
CA SER A 125 -10.70 12.99 -0.44
C SER A 125 -11.74 13.17 0.68
N THR A 126 -11.30 13.69 1.82
CA THR A 126 -12.18 13.98 2.97
C THR A 126 -13.24 15.04 2.68
N ASP A 127 -13.05 15.88 1.66
CA ASP A 127 -14.06 16.84 1.16
C ASP A 127 -14.95 16.26 0.06
N GLY A 128 -14.89 14.95 -0.18
CA GLY A 128 -15.78 14.24 -1.11
C GLY A 128 -15.42 14.43 -2.59
N LYS A 129 -14.19 14.80 -2.91
CA LYS A 129 -13.70 14.93 -4.29
C LYS A 129 -12.94 13.69 -4.72
N ILE A 130 -13.02 13.36 -6.01
CA ILE A 130 -12.17 12.33 -6.61
C ILE A 130 -10.74 12.86 -6.71
N LEU A 131 -9.75 12.02 -6.40
CA LEU A 131 -8.33 12.28 -6.60
C LEU A 131 -7.83 11.42 -7.77
N PRO A 132 -7.84 11.95 -9.03
CA PRO A 132 -7.55 11.15 -10.21
C PRO A 132 -6.15 10.53 -10.21
N GLN A 133 -5.17 11.23 -9.64
CA GLN A 133 -3.78 10.76 -9.55
C GLN A 133 -3.59 9.54 -8.63
N PHE A 134 -4.59 9.23 -7.80
CA PHE A 134 -4.62 8.06 -6.93
C PHE A 134 -5.79 7.13 -7.27
N SER A 135 -6.42 7.34 -8.43
CA SER A 135 -7.55 6.55 -8.89
C SER A 135 -7.18 5.80 -10.16
N HIS A 136 -7.69 4.58 -10.26
CA HIS A 136 -7.40 3.68 -11.35
C HIS A 136 -8.67 2.95 -11.75
N VAL A 137 -9.15 3.21 -12.98
CA VAL A 137 -10.41 2.68 -13.53
C VAL A 137 -10.17 2.23 -14.98
N ILE A 138 -10.40 0.95 -15.26
CA ILE A 138 -10.43 0.42 -16.63
C ILE A 138 -11.76 0.83 -17.25
N LYS A 139 -11.70 1.56 -18.36
CA LYS A 139 -12.90 2.09 -19.03
C LYS A 139 -13.44 1.19 -20.13
N GLU A 140 -12.59 0.32 -20.65
CA GLU A 140 -12.91 -0.58 -21.76
C GLU A 140 -12.16 -1.90 -21.61
N SER A 141 -12.70 -2.96 -22.21
CA SER A 141 -12.09 -4.29 -22.24
C SER A 141 -10.66 -4.23 -22.78
N GLN A 142 -9.75 -4.96 -22.14
CA GLN A 142 -8.34 -5.02 -22.53
C GLN A 142 -8.00 -6.42 -23.03
N ILE A 143 -7.17 -6.50 -24.07
CA ILE A 143 -6.74 -7.77 -24.64
C ILE A 143 -5.53 -8.30 -23.87
N ILE A 144 -5.60 -9.56 -23.44
CA ILE A 144 -4.46 -10.29 -22.86
C ILE A 144 -4.05 -11.39 -23.84
N SER A 145 -3.01 -11.13 -24.64
CA SER A 145 -2.46 -12.10 -25.61
C SER A 145 -1.07 -12.60 -25.22
N PHE A 146 -0.41 -11.94 -24.28
CA PHE A 146 0.84 -12.39 -23.68
C PHE A 146 0.53 -12.99 -22.31
N SER A 147 0.85 -14.27 -22.10
CA SER A 147 0.44 -14.97 -20.88
C SER A 147 1.35 -14.67 -19.68
N SER A 148 0.90 -14.97 -18.46
CA SER A 148 1.75 -14.89 -17.27
C SER A 148 2.97 -15.81 -17.36
N SER A 149 2.82 -17.01 -17.94
CA SER A 149 3.93 -17.95 -18.16
C SER A 149 4.95 -17.39 -19.15
N ASP A 150 4.51 -16.71 -20.21
CA ASP A 150 5.42 -16.09 -21.17
C ASP A 150 6.15 -14.90 -20.55
N ALA A 151 5.47 -14.14 -19.70
CA ALA A 151 6.06 -13.02 -18.96
C ALA A 151 7.12 -13.49 -17.96
N GLU A 152 6.86 -14.57 -17.21
CA GLU A 152 7.86 -15.20 -16.35
C GLU A 152 9.04 -15.73 -17.18
N LEU A 153 8.80 -16.42 -18.28
CA LEU A 153 9.87 -16.92 -19.15
C LEU A 153 10.75 -15.77 -19.66
N LYS A 154 10.15 -14.70 -20.20
CA LYS A 154 10.85 -13.51 -20.69
C LYS A 154 11.66 -12.80 -19.61
N ALA A 155 11.14 -12.71 -18.39
CA ALA A 155 11.89 -12.16 -17.25
C ALA A 155 13.18 -12.95 -16.97
N GLY A 156 13.19 -14.26 -17.22
CA GLY A 156 14.36 -15.13 -17.04
C GLY A 156 15.40 -14.94 -18.11
N GLU A 157 14.98 -14.72 -19.35
CA GLU A 157 15.85 -14.31 -20.45
C GLU A 157 16.54 -12.97 -20.13
N LEU A 158 15.88 -12.10 -19.38
CA LEU A 158 16.41 -10.85 -18.82
C LEU A 158 17.14 -11.03 -17.48
N SER A 159 17.56 -12.26 -17.16
CA SER A 159 18.34 -12.60 -15.96
C SER A 159 17.64 -12.37 -14.62
N LEU A 160 16.29 -12.30 -14.56
CA LEU A 160 15.57 -12.35 -13.29
C LEU A 160 15.62 -13.77 -12.70
N PRO A 161 16.16 -13.97 -11.49
CA PRO A 161 16.29 -15.32 -10.92
C PRO A 161 14.96 -15.93 -10.48
N GLU A 162 14.92 -17.25 -10.31
CA GLU A 162 13.81 -17.98 -9.69
C GLU A 162 13.85 -17.94 -8.15
N PRO A 163 12.70 -18.16 -7.46
CA PRO A 163 11.36 -18.26 -8.02
C PRO A 163 10.77 -16.88 -8.37
N ARG A 164 9.94 -16.84 -9.42
CA ARG A 164 9.26 -15.62 -9.89
C ARG A 164 7.77 -15.69 -9.60
N LYS A 165 7.14 -14.52 -9.51
CA LYS A 165 5.69 -14.41 -9.39
C LYS A 165 5.16 -13.38 -10.37
N ALA A 166 4.30 -13.82 -11.28
CA ALA A 166 3.46 -12.94 -12.07
C ALA A 166 2.22 -12.47 -11.29
N SER A 167 1.93 -11.18 -11.36
CA SER A 167 0.66 -10.59 -10.95
C SER A 167 0.14 -9.69 -12.07
N LEU A 168 -1.14 -9.83 -12.42
CA LEU A 168 -1.77 -8.91 -13.37
C LEU A 168 -2.04 -7.59 -12.66
N ILE A 169 -1.56 -6.50 -13.24
CA ILE A 169 -1.77 -5.13 -12.77
C ILE A 169 -2.32 -4.28 -13.91
N TYR A 170 -2.93 -3.15 -13.58
CA TYR A 170 -3.27 -2.12 -14.55
C TYR A 170 -2.16 -1.06 -14.43
N SER A 171 -1.52 -0.68 -15.54
CA SER A 171 -0.46 0.32 -15.52
C SER A 171 -1.03 1.70 -15.83
N GLY A 172 -0.99 2.64 -14.88
CA GLY A 172 -1.49 4.00 -15.09
C GLY A 172 -0.73 4.81 -16.14
N ASN A 173 0.56 4.51 -16.35
CA ASN A 173 1.37 5.19 -17.34
C ASN A 173 1.07 4.71 -18.78
N GLY A 174 0.52 3.50 -18.93
CA GLY A 174 0.18 2.91 -20.23
C GLY A 174 -1.31 2.80 -20.51
N GLU A 175 -2.18 3.11 -19.53
CA GLU A 175 -3.62 2.81 -19.54
C GLU A 175 -3.92 1.40 -20.06
N SER A 176 -3.07 0.43 -19.71
CA SER A 176 -3.14 -0.93 -20.23
C SER A 176 -2.87 -1.96 -19.13
N LEU A 177 -3.41 -3.16 -19.30
CA LEU A 177 -3.05 -4.29 -18.44
C LEU A 177 -1.58 -4.69 -18.66
N ALA A 178 -0.93 -5.09 -17.58
CA ALA A 178 0.47 -5.46 -17.56
C ALA A 178 0.73 -6.62 -16.58
N TRP A 179 1.71 -7.45 -16.91
CA TRP A 179 2.26 -8.44 -16.01
C TRP A 179 3.39 -7.84 -15.20
N LYS A 180 3.18 -7.74 -13.90
CA LYS A 180 4.20 -7.44 -12.91
C LYS A 180 4.89 -8.75 -12.51
N ILE A 181 6.18 -8.87 -12.83
CA ILE A 181 7.00 -10.04 -12.48
C ILE A 181 7.97 -9.68 -11.36
N GLU A 182 7.79 -10.29 -10.20
CA GLU A 182 8.62 -10.08 -9.01
C GLU A 182 9.56 -11.26 -8.77
N TRP A 183 10.80 -10.98 -8.34
CA TRP A 183 11.67 -12.02 -7.79
C TRP A 183 11.26 -12.36 -6.35
N VAL A 184 10.84 -13.59 -6.11
CA VAL A 184 10.37 -14.06 -4.82
C VAL A 184 11.51 -14.75 -4.08
N HIS A 185 12.13 -14.06 -3.13
CA HIS A 185 13.15 -14.69 -2.30
C HIS A 185 13.16 -14.10 -0.89
N GLU A 186 13.98 -14.65 -0.02
CA GLU A 186 14.30 -13.98 1.23
C GLU A 186 15.15 -12.75 0.94
N PRO A 187 14.68 -11.53 1.27
CA PRO A 187 15.46 -10.33 1.04
C PRO A 187 16.79 -10.40 1.75
N THR A 188 17.84 -10.03 1.04
CA THR A 188 19.16 -9.79 1.61
C THR A 188 19.13 -8.57 2.54
N MET A 189 20.16 -8.43 3.38
CA MET A 189 20.27 -7.26 4.25
C MET A 189 20.26 -5.94 3.44
N ASP A 190 20.93 -5.92 2.29
CA ASP A 190 20.99 -4.74 1.43
C ASP A 190 19.62 -4.42 0.83
N GLU A 191 18.84 -5.42 0.42
CA GLU A 191 17.47 -5.20 -0.08
C GLU A 191 16.50 -4.78 1.02
N MET A 192 16.67 -5.29 2.24
CA MET A 192 15.92 -4.79 3.39
C MET A 192 16.27 -3.32 3.69
N LEU A 193 17.56 -2.96 3.61
CA LEU A 193 18.01 -1.58 3.83
C LEU A 193 17.53 -0.63 2.73
N ASN A 194 17.49 -1.10 1.50
CA ASN A 194 16.99 -0.36 0.33
C ASN A 194 15.48 -0.53 0.11
N GLU A 195 14.80 -1.26 0.99
CA GLU A 195 13.38 -1.64 0.94
C GLU A 195 12.91 -2.10 -0.44
N SER A 196 13.70 -2.83 -1.24
CA SER A 196 13.28 -3.15 -2.61
C SER A 196 13.85 -4.45 -3.21
N ILE A 197 13.09 -5.09 -4.11
CA ILE A 197 13.46 -6.27 -4.91
C ILE A 197 13.36 -5.95 -6.41
N SER A 198 14.23 -6.53 -7.23
CA SER A 198 14.19 -6.33 -8.68
C SER A 198 12.98 -7.02 -9.34
N GLY A 199 12.51 -6.46 -10.44
CA GLY A 199 11.57 -7.13 -11.33
C GLY A 199 11.22 -6.30 -12.56
N TYR A 200 10.21 -6.77 -13.30
CA TYR A 200 9.85 -6.24 -14.61
C TYR A 200 8.34 -6.03 -14.72
N ILE A 201 7.95 -5.06 -15.54
CA ILE A 201 6.56 -4.85 -15.94
C ILE A 201 6.49 -5.04 -17.46
N PHE A 202 5.69 -6.01 -17.92
CA PHE A 202 5.46 -6.29 -19.34
C PHE A 202 4.02 -5.96 -19.72
N ARG A 203 3.78 -5.40 -20.91
CA ARG A 203 2.41 -5.25 -21.41
C ARG A 203 1.74 -6.62 -21.57
N ALA A 204 0.47 -6.72 -21.18
CA ALA A 204 -0.27 -7.98 -21.27
C ALA A 204 -0.75 -8.32 -22.69
N ASP A 205 -0.75 -7.36 -23.62
CA ASP A 205 -1.15 -7.57 -25.01
C ASP A 205 0.01 -8.11 -25.88
N ASN A 206 1.22 -7.60 -25.73
CA ASN A 206 2.33 -7.94 -26.62
C ASN A 206 3.63 -8.38 -25.92
N GLY A 207 3.68 -8.26 -24.60
CA GLY A 207 4.86 -8.60 -23.80
C GLY A 207 6.00 -7.59 -23.85
N ASP A 208 5.83 -6.41 -24.42
CA ASP A 208 6.85 -5.35 -24.41
C ASP A 208 7.17 -4.93 -22.98
N ILE A 209 8.44 -4.63 -22.73
CA ILE A 209 8.88 -4.13 -21.42
C ILE A 209 8.39 -2.69 -21.28
N ILE A 210 7.56 -2.45 -20.27
CA ILE A 210 7.16 -1.11 -19.85
C ILE A 210 8.26 -0.53 -18.95
N GLU A 211 8.71 -1.31 -17.97
CA GLU A 211 9.62 -0.84 -16.93
C GLU A 211 10.49 -1.98 -16.39
N GLU A 212 11.77 -1.69 -16.17
CA GLU A 212 12.64 -2.42 -15.25
C GLU A 212 12.63 -1.66 -13.93
N THR A 213 12.19 -2.31 -12.84
CA THR A 213 11.90 -1.59 -11.61
C THR A 213 12.34 -2.35 -10.38
N LYS A 214 12.40 -1.64 -9.26
CA LYS A 214 12.64 -2.21 -7.94
C LYS A 214 11.38 -2.06 -7.10
N PHE A 215 10.68 -3.16 -6.84
CA PHE A 215 9.45 -3.17 -6.08
C PHE A 215 9.71 -3.05 -4.59
N ARG A 216 8.94 -2.21 -3.91
CA ARG A 216 9.12 -1.99 -2.49
C ARG A 216 8.79 -3.26 -1.69
N ILE A 217 9.73 -3.71 -0.86
CA ILE A 217 9.48 -4.77 0.11
C ILE A 217 8.63 -4.16 1.21
N ASN A 218 7.52 -4.80 1.58
CA ASN A 218 6.81 -4.43 2.79
C ASN A 218 7.45 -5.14 4.00
N PRO A 219 8.31 -4.48 4.79
CA PRO A 219 9.01 -5.13 5.90
C PRO A 219 8.06 -5.60 7.01
N ARG A 220 6.82 -5.09 7.06
CA ARG A 220 5.87 -5.41 8.13
C ARG A 220 5.36 -6.85 8.05
N SER A 221 5.33 -7.46 6.86
CA SER A 221 4.95 -8.86 6.68
C SER A 221 5.91 -9.84 7.37
N LYS A 222 7.21 -9.50 7.50
CA LYS A 222 8.23 -10.36 8.10
C LYS A 222 8.57 -10.02 9.56
N LEU A 223 8.41 -8.77 9.99
CA LEU A 223 8.59 -8.40 11.41
C LEU A 223 7.55 -9.09 12.33
N LEU A 224 6.37 -9.41 11.80
CA LEU A 224 5.36 -10.24 12.49
C LEU A 224 5.75 -11.72 12.58
N GLY A 225 6.73 -12.18 11.79
CA GLY A 225 7.29 -13.54 11.86
C GLY A 225 8.29 -13.74 13.00
N ILE A 226 8.84 -12.66 13.56
CA ILE A 226 9.55 -12.76 14.83
C ILE A 226 8.48 -12.95 15.90
N ASN A 227 8.31 -14.20 16.33
CA ASN A 227 7.38 -14.55 17.40
C ASN A 227 7.59 -13.55 18.55
N PRO A 228 6.56 -12.78 18.96
CA PRO A 228 6.71 -11.76 20.00
C PRO A 228 7.25 -12.36 21.31
N ASN A 229 7.04 -13.66 21.53
CA ASN A 229 7.63 -14.40 22.64
C ASN A 229 9.16 -14.42 22.59
N ILE A 230 9.80 -14.42 21.42
CA ILE A 230 11.27 -14.37 21.28
C ILE A 230 11.81 -13.02 21.77
N ILE A 231 11.14 -11.91 21.43
CA ILE A 231 11.52 -10.56 21.90
C ILE A 231 11.38 -10.49 23.44
N ILE A 232 10.29 -11.04 23.99
CA ILE A 232 10.05 -11.10 25.43
C ILE A 232 11.11 -11.98 26.13
N ILE A 233 11.44 -13.15 25.57
CA ILE A 233 12.46 -14.06 26.11
C ILE A 233 13.84 -13.40 26.11
N PHE A 234 14.23 -12.72 25.02
CA PHE A 234 15.50 -11.97 24.98
C PHE A 234 15.53 -10.84 26.00
N GLY A 235 14.42 -10.11 26.16
CA GLY A 235 14.27 -9.09 27.19
C GLY A 235 14.42 -9.65 28.62
N LEU A 236 13.80 -10.79 28.91
CA LEU A 236 13.91 -11.48 30.20
C LEU A 236 15.31 -12.00 30.47
N ILE A 237 15.97 -12.61 29.48
CA ILE A 237 17.35 -13.09 29.60
C ILE A 237 18.29 -11.92 29.91
N LEU A 238 18.14 -10.79 29.21
CA LEU A 238 18.94 -9.59 29.45
C LEU A 238 18.73 -9.05 30.87
N LEU A 239 17.48 -9.01 31.36
CA LEU A 239 17.14 -8.60 32.74
C LEU A 239 17.79 -9.52 33.79
N ILE A 240 17.74 -10.84 33.58
CA ILE A 240 18.36 -11.82 34.49
C ILE A 240 19.87 -11.64 34.52
N LEU A 241 20.51 -11.48 33.36
CA LEU A 241 21.96 -11.27 33.26
C LEU A 241 22.39 -9.97 33.96
N VAL A 242 21.63 -8.89 33.79
CA VAL A 242 21.86 -7.62 34.51
C VAL A 242 21.69 -7.82 36.02
N GLY A 243 20.64 -8.53 36.45
CA GLY A 243 20.42 -8.85 37.86
C GLY A 243 21.57 -9.64 38.50
N LEU A 244 22.02 -10.71 37.85
CA LEU A 244 23.14 -11.53 38.30
C LEU A 244 24.44 -10.72 38.37
N PHE A 245 24.69 -9.84 37.40
CA PHE A 245 25.86 -8.96 37.40
C PHE A 245 25.85 -7.97 38.59
N ILE A 246 24.68 -7.43 38.92
CA ILE A 246 24.51 -6.53 40.07
C ILE A 246 24.76 -7.25 41.40
N VAL A 247 24.22 -8.47 41.55
CA VAL A 247 24.39 -9.27 42.78
C VAL A 247 25.85 -9.69 42.96
N LYS A 248 26.51 -10.16 41.89
CA LYS A 248 27.92 -10.56 41.95
C LYS A 248 28.85 -9.42 42.34
N LYS A 249 28.51 -8.17 41.99
CA LYS A 249 29.31 -6.99 42.32
C LYS A 249 29.12 -6.47 43.76
N ARG A 250 28.09 -6.93 44.47
CA ARG A 250 27.82 -6.56 45.87
C ARG A 250 28.41 -7.55 46.89
N ARG A 251 28.83 -8.72 46.44
CA ARG A 251 29.66 -9.65 47.23
C ARG A 251 31.12 -9.36 46.95
#